data_AF-A0A2T3ZWP3-F1
#
_entry.id   AF-A0A2T3ZWP3-F1
#
_cell.length_a   1.000
_cell.length_b   1.000
_cell.length_c   1.000
_cell.angle_alpha   90.00
_cell.angle_beta   90.00
_cell.angle_gamma   90.00
#
_symmetry.space_group_name_H-M   'P 1'
#
loop_
_entity.id
_entity.type
_entity.pdbx_description
1 polymer ?
#
loop_
_entity_poly.entity_id
_entity_poly.type
_entity_poly.pdbx_seq_one_letter_code
_entity_poly.pdbx_strand_id
1 'polypeptide(L)'
;SGLFPIAARFNHACDPINNVEYEFDHDNGVLTMMVREDVTAGTELKISYGKNLSPQDLYMCYGFRCSCGGCRGLSDREVASITMHW
;
A
#
# COMPACT_ATOMS: atom_id res chain seq x y z
N SER A 1 14.96 -10.47 -3.69
CA SER A 1 13.90 -10.06 -2.74
C SER A 1 14.55 -9.77 -1.39
N GLY A 2 14.01 -8.83 -0.62
CA GLY A 2 14.52 -8.45 0.71
C GLY A 2 13.38 -8.33 1.73
N LEU A 3 13.71 -8.46 3.01
CA LEU A 3 12.76 -8.32 4.12
C LEU A 3 13.14 -7.10 4.96
N PHE A 4 12.23 -6.12 5.04
CA PHE A 4 12.43 -4.88 5.78
C PHE A 4 11.34 -4.73 6.85
N PRO A 5 11.53 -5.28 8.07
CA PRO A 5 10.48 -5.36 9.08
C PRO A 5 9.93 -4.01 9.57
N ILE A 6 10.73 -2.94 9.48
CA ILE A 6 10.28 -1.59 9.83
C ILE A 6 9.34 -1.06 8.74
N ALA A 7 9.74 -1.15 7.46
CA ALA A 7 8.93 -0.70 6.34
C ALA A 7 7.63 -1.50 6.18
N ALA A 8 7.64 -2.79 6.55
CA ALA A 8 6.45 -3.65 6.53
C ALA A 8 5.32 -3.21 7.49
N ARG A 9 5.57 -2.23 8.36
CA ARG A 9 4.54 -1.65 9.25
C ARG A 9 3.70 -0.55 8.61
N PHE A 10 4.15 0.00 7.49
CA PHE A 10 3.45 1.09 6.81
C PHE A 10 2.25 0.52 6.06
N ASN A 11 1.06 1.05 6.36
CA ASN A 11 -0.15 0.64 5.67
C ASN A 11 -0.21 1.17 4.24
N HIS A 12 -1.17 0.63 3.47
CA HIS A 12 -1.41 1.03 2.09
C HIS A 12 -2.27 2.29 1.96
N ALA A 13 -1.86 3.18 1.05
CA ALA A 13 -2.76 4.07 0.31
C ALA A 13 -2.41 4.04 -1.18
N CYS A 14 -3.40 4.17 -2.05
CA CYS A 14 -3.16 4.20 -3.49
C CYS A 14 -2.37 5.45 -3.87
N ASP A 15 -1.62 5.42 -4.97
CA ASP A 15 -1.07 6.64 -5.56
C ASP A 15 -2.21 7.48 -6.18
N PRO A 16 -2.23 8.82 -6.01
CA PRO A 16 -1.26 9.67 -5.30
C PRO A 16 -1.58 9.94 -3.81
N ILE A 17 -2.52 9.21 -3.21
CA ILE A 17 -2.98 9.42 -1.82
C ILE A 17 -1.95 9.03 -0.75
N ASN A 18 -1.02 8.12 -1.04
CA ASN A 18 0.08 7.81 -0.12
C ASN A 18 0.96 9.05 0.13
N ASN A 19 1.41 9.22 1.37
CA ASN A 19 2.25 10.35 1.80
C ASN A 19 3.73 9.98 1.96
N VAL A 20 4.08 8.69 1.80
CA VAL A 20 5.46 8.20 1.80
C VAL A 20 5.77 7.48 0.49
N GLU A 21 6.93 7.79 -0.08
CA GLU A 21 7.58 7.06 -1.16
C GLU A 21 8.72 6.22 -0.62
N TYR A 22 9.13 5.21 -1.39
CA TYR A 22 10.31 4.43 -1.06
C TYR A 22 11.09 4.03 -2.31
N GLU A 23 12.39 3.90 -2.14
CA GLU A 23 13.30 3.32 -3.13
C GLU A 23 14.31 2.40 -2.45
N PHE A 24 14.80 1.41 -3.18
CA PHE A 24 15.89 0.57 -2.69
C PHE A 24 17.22 1.13 -3.18
N ASP A 25 18.05 1.57 -2.24
CA ASP A 25 19.42 1.98 -2.50
C ASP A 25 20.29 0.72 -2.64
N HIS A 26 20.68 0.44 -3.87
CA HIS A 26 21.47 -0.74 -4.22
C HIS A 26 22.93 -0.67 -3.76
N ASP A 27 23.49 0.54 -3.62
CA ASP A 27 24.89 0.72 -3.23
C ASP A 27 25.07 0.45 -1.75
N ASN A 28 24.10 0.85 -0.93
CA ASN A 28 24.12 0.68 0.52
C ASN A 28 23.28 -0.50 1.01
N GLY A 29 22.46 -1.12 0.15
CA GLY A 29 21.61 -2.26 0.50
C GLY A 29 20.49 -1.91 1.47
N VAL A 30 19.98 -0.68 1.41
CA VAL A 30 18.96 -0.14 2.34
C VAL A 30 17.69 0.28 1.60
N LEU A 31 16.56 0.26 2.31
CA LEU A 31 15.30 0.81 1.81
C LEU A 31 15.14 2.24 2.34
N THR A 32 15.22 3.21 1.44
CA THR A 32 15.01 4.62 1.75
C THR A 32 13.53 4.93 1.67
N MET A 33 12.98 5.57 2.71
CA MET A 33 11.56 5.97 2.79
C MET A 33 11.48 7.48 3.04
N MET A 34 10.69 8.18 2.23
CA MET A 34 10.67 9.65 2.18
C MET A 34 9.24 10.16 2.20
N VAL A 35 8.95 11.15 3.03
CA VAL A 35 7.65 11.85 2.99
C VAL A 35 7.58 12.75 1.75
N ARG A 36 6.41 12.84 1.13
CA ARG A 36 6.18 13.69 -0.06
C ARG A 36 6.03 15.17 0.27
N GLU A 37 5.61 15.47 1.50
CA GLU A 37 5.33 16.81 2.01
C GLU A 37 5.45 16.82 3.53
N ASP A 38 5.32 17.99 4.15
CA ASP A 38 5.37 18.14 5.60
C ASP A 38 4.22 17.37 6.27
N VAL A 39 4.56 16.51 7.22
CA VAL A 39 3.59 15.66 7.93
C VAL A 39 3.45 16.14 9.38
N THR A 40 2.21 16.40 9.79
CA THR A 40 1.91 16.78 11.17
C THR A 40 2.10 15.59 12.11
N ALA A 41 2.56 15.86 13.34
CA ALA A 41 2.73 14.81 14.35
C ALA A 41 1.41 14.06 14.60
N GLY A 42 1.48 12.72 14.60
CA GLY A 42 0.31 11.85 14.78
C GLY A 42 -0.40 11.47 13.48
N THR A 43 -0.07 12.08 12.34
CA THR A 43 -0.57 11.63 11.04
C THR A 43 0.04 10.27 10.67
N GLU A 44 -0.82 9.34 10.25
CA GLU A 44 -0.38 8.01 9.79
C GLU A 44 0.45 8.12 8.50
N LEU A 45 1.59 7.43 8.47
CA LEU A 45 2.43 7.28 7.30
C LEU A 45 2.00 6.06 6.48
N LYS A 46 1.76 6.25 5.19
CA LYS A 46 1.24 5.24 4.27
C LYS A 46 2.05 5.23 2.98
N ILE A 47 2.30 4.03 2.47
CA ILE A 47 2.98 3.78 1.20
C ILE A 47 2.02 3.18 0.18
N SER A 48 2.35 3.26 -1.11
CA SER A 48 1.69 2.40 -2.11
C SER A 48 2.37 1.04 -2.16
N TYR A 49 1.62 -0.06 -2.10
CA TYR A 49 2.19 -1.42 -2.12
C TYR A 49 2.62 -1.87 -3.53
N GLY A 50 2.26 -1.09 -4.54
CA GLY A 50 2.65 -1.33 -5.91
C GLY A 50 2.01 -0.31 -6.84
N LYS A 51 2.71 0.02 -7.92
CA LYS A 51 2.13 0.88 -8.96
C LYS A 51 1.02 0.12 -9.66
N ASN A 52 -0.15 0.76 -9.81
CA ASN A 52 -1.31 0.24 -10.54
C ASN A 52 -1.93 -1.06 -10.01
N LEU A 53 -1.73 -1.40 -8.72
CA LEU A 53 -2.49 -2.48 -8.11
C LEU A 53 -3.97 -2.09 -8.03
N SER A 54 -4.84 -2.92 -8.59
CA SER A 54 -6.28 -2.74 -8.44
C SER A 54 -6.71 -3.10 -7.01
N PRO A 55 -7.89 -2.62 -6.55
CA PRO A 55 -8.46 -3.06 -5.28
C PRO A 55 -8.60 -4.59 -5.17
N GLN A 56 -8.82 -5.28 -6.29
CA GLN A 56 -8.85 -6.74 -6.35
C GLN A 56 -7.47 -7.35 -6.10
N ASP A 57 -6.40 -6.83 -6.71
CA ASP A 57 -5.04 -7.32 -6.47
C ASP A 57 -4.65 -7.14 -5.00
N LEU A 58 -4.99 -6.01 -4.39
CA LEU A 58 -4.75 -5.76 -2.97
C LEU A 58 -5.47 -6.77 -2.08
N TYR A 59 -6.73 -7.07 -2.39
CA TYR A 59 -7.48 -8.09 -1.66
C TYR A 59 -6.86 -9.47 -1.81
N MET A 60 -6.44 -9.83 -3.02
CA MET A 60 -5.87 -11.14 -3.28
C MET A 60 -4.48 -11.34 -2.66
N CYS A 61 -3.63 -10.32 -2.71
CA CYS A 61 -2.25 -10.41 -2.23
C CYS A 61 -2.11 -10.14 -0.73
N TYR A 62 -2.98 -9.29 -0.16
CA TYR A 62 -2.82 -8.77 1.21
C TYR A 62 -4.06 -8.96 2.09
N GLY A 63 -5.18 -9.47 1.57
CA GLY A 63 -6.35 -9.85 2.36
C GLY A 63 -7.17 -8.69 2.92
N PHE A 64 -7.02 -7.46 2.40
CA PHE A 64 -7.78 -6.29 2.85
C PHE A 64 -8.50 -5.60 1.68
N ARG A 65 -9.53 -4.82 2.01
CA ARG A 65 -10.22 -3.96 1.04
C ARG A 65 -9.74 -2.52 1.25
N CYS A 66 -9.13 -1.93 0.23
CA CYS A 66 -8.62 -0.57 0.34
C CYS A 66 -9.77 0.44 0.51
N SER A 67 -9.62 1.36 1.46
CA SER A 67 -10.56 2.45 1.76
C SER A 67 -9.86 3.80 1.83
N CYS A 68 -8.75 3.99 1.09
CA CYS A 68 -7.92 5.19 1.19
C CYS A 68 -8.57 6.48 0.65
N GLY A 69 -9.73 6.38 -0.02
CA GLY A 69 -10.40 7.52 -0.67
C GLY A 69 -9.90 7.83 -2.08
N GLY A 70 -8.75 7.29 -2.51
CA GLY A 70 -8.24 7.39 -3.88
C GLY A 70 -8.75 6.33 -4.85
N CYS A 71 -9.36 5.26 -4.34
CA CYS A 71 -9.94 4.20 -5.15
C CYS A 71 -11.37 3.91 -4.71
N ARG A 72 -12.15 3.24 -5.58
CA ARG A 72 -13.54 2.85 -5.29
C ARG A 72 -13.66 1.72 -4.24
N GLY A 73 -12.54 1.15 -3.80
CA GLY A 73 -12.50 -0.03 -2.96
C GLY A 73 -13.09 -1.28 -3.65
N LEU A 74 -13.50 -2.25 -2.83
CA LEU A 74 -14.28 -3.42 -3.26
C LEU A 74 -15.57 -3.51 -2.47
N SER A 75 -16.67 -3.75 -3.17
CA SER A 75 -17.96 -4.10 -2.56
C SER A 75 -17.99 -5.54 -2.05
N ASP A 76 -18.95 -5.85 -1.17
CA ASP A 76 -19.18 -7.22 -0.71
C ASP A 76 -19.50 -8.18 -1.86
N ARG A 77 -20.24 -7.72 -2.87
CA ARG A 77 -20.59 -8.53 -4.04
C ARG A 77 -19.34 -8.89 -4.85
N GLU A 78 -18.43 -7.93 -5.06
CA GLU A 78 -17.17 -8.18 -5.77
C GLU A 78 -16.29 -9.14 -5.00
N VAL A 79 -16.19 -8.98 -3.68
CA VAL A 79 -15.44 -9.91 -2.83
C VAL A 79 -16.04 -11.32 -2.85
N ALA A 80 -17.37 -11.46 -2.73
CA ALA A 80 -18.03 -12.75 -2.81
C ALA A 80 -17.79 -13.44 -4.16
N SER A 81 -17.81 -12.67 -5.26
CA SER A 81 -17.47 -13.18 -6.59
C SER A 81 -16.04 -13.69 -6.64
N ILE A 82 -15.08 -12.94 -6.10
CA ILE A 82 -13.67 -13.35 -6.05
C ILE A 82 -13.55 -14.66 -5.26
N THR A 83 -14.07 -14.73 -4.03
CA THR A 83 -13.89 -15.90 -3.15
C THR A 83 -14.56 -17.17 -3.65
N MET A 84 -15.63 -17.08 -4.46
CA MET A 84 -16.29 -18.27 -5.04
C MET A 84 -15.48 -18.95 -6.16
N HIS A 85 -14.43 -18.29 -6.66
CA HIS A 85 -13.58 -18.82 -7.75
C HIS A 85 -12.26 -19.43 -7.21
N TRP A 86 -12.15 -19.59 -5.89
CA TRP A 86 -11.04 -20.20 -5.16
C TRP A 86 -11.52 -21.46 -4.47
#